data_AF-A0A0Q6XHK7-F1
#
_entry.id   AF-A0A0Q6XHK7-F1
#
_cell.length_a   1.000
_cell.length_b   1.000
_cell.length_c   1.000
_cell.angle_alpha   90.00
_cell.angle_beta   90.00
_cell.angle_gamma   90.00
#
_symmetry.space_group_name_H-M   'P 1'
#
loop_
_entity.id
_entity.type
_entity.pdbx_description
1 polymer ?
#
loop_
_entity_poly.entity_id
_entity_poly.type
_entity_poly.pdbx_seq_one_letter_code
_entity_poly.pdbx_strand_id
1 'polypeptide(L)'
;MNFAERNAELVAKYSQANAEVMTAWFAASAKFVSLGLGGQTVNPSDAELTRLNAALQNRMAIDRDMIALIQEAFASGGKGLG
;
A
#
# COMPACT_ATOMS: atom_id res chain seq x y z
N MET A 1 16.17 -17.83 -0.44
CA MET A 1 14.85 -17.56 -1.03
C MET A 1 15.04 -17.38 -2.52
N ASN A 2 14.34 -18.17 -3.34
CA ASN A 2 14.39 -18.06 -4.81
C ASN A 2 13.50 -16.91 -5.31
N PHE A 3 13.51 -16.67 -6.62
CA PHE A 3 12.72 -15.60 -7.23
C PHE A 3 11.20 -15.78 -6.99
N ALA A 4 10.69 -17.00 -7.17
CA ALA A 4 9.27 -17.29 -7.02
C ALA A 4 8.78 -17.06 -5.58
N GLU A 5 9.58 -17.44 -4.58
CA GLU A 5 9.32 -17.20 -3.17
C GLU A 5 9.33 -15.70 -2.84
N ARG A 6 10.33 -14.93 -3.34
CA ARG A 6 10.38 -13.47 -3.17
C ARG A 6 9.19 -12.77 -3.84
N ASN A 7 8.80 -13.23 -5.03
CA ASN A 7 7.64 -12.70 -5.75
C ASN A 7 6.34 -12.96 -4.96
N ALA A 8 6.13 -14.18 -4.48
CA ALA A 8 4.96 -14.54 -3.70
C ALA A 8 4.87 -13.72 -2.40
N GLU A 9 6.00 -13.54 -1.71
CA GLU A 9 6.07 -12.70 -0.51
C GLU A 9 5.72 -11.24 -0.80
N LEU A 10 6.28 -10.65 -1.87
CA LEU A 10 5.99 -9.27 -2.25
C LEU A 10 4.53 -9.06 -2.68
N VAL A 11 3.94 -10.02 -3.39
CA VAL A 11 2.51 -9.98 -3.75
C VAL A 11 1.63 -10.02 -2.49
N ALA A 12 1.94 -10.88 -1.53
CA ALA A 12 1.20 -10.94 -0.27
C ALA A 12 1.31 -9.62 0.52
N LYS A 13 2.54 -9.08 0.63
CA LYS A 13 2.78 -7.77 1.27
C LYS A 13 2.03 -6.64 0.57
N TYR A 14 2.01 -6.63 -0.76
CA TYR A 14 1.30 -5.63 -1.55
C TYR A 14 -0.21 -5.66 -1.27
N SER A 15 -0.83 -6.85 -1.27
CA SER A 15 -2.26 -7.00 -0.95
C SER A 15 -2.59 -6.49 0.45
N GLN A 16 -1.75 -6.80 1.44
CA GLN A 16 -1.92 -6.32 2.81
C GLN A 16 -1.76 -4.80 2.89
N ALA A 17 -0.69 -4.24 2.34
CA ALA A 17 -0.44 -2.80 2.35
C ALA A 17 -1.55 -2.02 1.62
N ASN A 18 -2.12 -2.59 0.55
CA ASN A 18 -3.28 -2.01 -0.12
C ASN A 18 -4.51 -1.95 0.80
N ALA A 19 -4.79 -3.03 1.55
CA ALA A 19 -5.89 -3.04 2.50
C ALA A 19 -5.67 -2.03 3.65
N GLU A 20 -4.44 -1.87 4.13
CA GLU A 20 -4.07 -0.88 5.14
C GLU A 20 -4.27 0.56 4.65
N VAL A 21 -3.84 0.87 3.42
CA VAL A 21 -4.07 2.19 2.79
C VAL A 21 -5.57 2.46 2.66
N MET A 22 -6.36 1.51 2.16
CA MET A 22 -7.81 1.69 2.02
C MET A 22 -8.49 1.89 3.38
N THR A 23 -8.08 1.12 4.40
CA THR A 23 -8.61 1.25 5.76
C THR A 23 -8.29 2.63 6.34
N ALA A 24 -7.04 3.09 6.22
CA ALA A 24 -6.64 4.40 6.71
C ALA A 24 -7.33 5.54 5.93
N TRP A 25 -7.49 5.38 4.62
CA TRP A 25 -8.22 6.32 3.77
C TRP A 25 -9.68 6.43 4.16
N PHE A 26 -10.37 5.30 4.35
CA PHE A 26 -11.77 5.30 4.80
C PHE A 26 -11.91 5.87 6.21
N ALA A 27 -10.99 5.59 7.14
CA ALA A 27 -11.02 6.18 8.47
C ALA A 27 -10.88 7.71 8.42
N ALA A 28 -9.97 8.22 7.60
CA ALA A 28 -9.84 9.66 7.36
C ALA A 28 -11.08 10.23 6.62
N SER A 29 -11.67 9.46 5.70
CA SER A 29 -12.74 9.93 4.81
C SER A 29 -14.15 9.79 5.37
N ALA A 30 -14.40 8.87 6.31
CA ALA A 30 -15.71 8.60 6.90
C ALA A 30 -16.32 9.85 7.58
N LYS A 31 -15.45 10.76 8.01
CA LYS A 31 -15.80 12.08 8.55
C LYS A 31 -16.40 13.05 7.54
N PHE A 32 -16.18 12.84 6.24
CA PHE A 32 -16.84 13.60 5.18
C PHE A 32 -18.23 13.03 4.82
N VAL A 33 -18.47 11.73 5.04
CA VAL A 33 -19.69 11.04 4.60
C VAL A 33 -20.86 11.18 5.59
N SER A 34 -20.61 11.39 6.90
CA SER A 34 -21.70 11.52 7.88
C SER A 34 -22.55 12.80 7.75
N LEU A 35 -22.25 13.65 6.76
CA LEU A 35 -22.73 15.03 6.65
C LEU A 35 -23.80 15.26 5.59
N GLY A 36 -24.18 14.21 4.86
CA GLY A 36 -25.31 14.24 3.93
C GLY A 36 -26.67 14.56 4.59
N LEU A 37 -26.72 14.67 5.92
CA LEU A 37 -27.92 15.05 6.69
C LEU A 37 -27.79 16.40 7.41
N GLY A 38 -26.70 17.18 7.27
CA GLY A 38 -26.57 18.42 8.06
C GLY A 38 -25.28 19.26 8.00
N GLY A 39 -24.34 19.02 7.08
CA GLY A 39 -23.37 20.05 6.67
C GLY A 39 -22.29 20.49 7.68
N GLN A 40 -21.59 19.57 8.34
CA GLN A 40 -20.41 19.89 9.17
C GLN A 40 -19.15 19.13 8.72
N THR A 41 -18.34 19.66 7.80
CA THR A 41 -17.06 19.03 7.40
C THR A 41 -16.19 18.74 8.63
N VAL A 42 -16.07 17.47 9.04
CA VAL A 42 -15.15 17.07 10.10
C VAL A 42 -13.83 16.71 9.45
N ASN A 43 -12.78 17.49 9.71
CA ASN A 43 -11.45 17.19 9.20
C ASN A 43 -10.90 15.90 9.85
N PRO A 44 -10.12 15.10 9.09
CA PRO A 44 -9.32 14.04 9.69
C PRO A 44 -8.47 14.60 10.82
N SER A 45 -8.33 13.84 11.89
CA SER A 45 -7.41 14.12 12.98
C SER A 45 -5.97 13.89 12.53
N ASP A 46 -5.02 14.54 13.18
CA ASP A 46 -3.59 14.34 12.93
C ASP A 46 -3.19 12.86 13.06
N ALA A 47 -3.83 12.11 13.97
CA ALA A 47 -3.59 10.69 14.15
C ALA A 47 -4.06 9.86 12.94
N GLU A 48 -5.17 10.22 12.29
CA GLU A 48 -5.65 9.55 11.08
C GLU A 48 -4.78 9.89 9.88
N LEU A 49 -4.39 11.16 9.71
CA LEU A 49 -3.47 11.58 8.66
C LEU A 49 -2.09 10.91 8.82
N THR A 50 -1.61 10.79 10.05
CA THR A 50 -0.37 10.07 10.37
C THR A 50 -0.46 8.59 9.97
N ARG A 51 -1.58 7.92 10.28
CA ARG A 51 -1.80 6.51 9.89
C ARG A 51 -1.87 6.35 8.37
N LEU A 52 -2.58 7.24 7.68
CA LEU A 52 -2.65 7.22 6.22
C LEU A 52 -1.27 7.42 5.60
N ASN A 53 -0.51 8.39 6.08
CA ASN A 53 0.85 8.64 5.59
C ASN A 53 1.77 7.44 5.83
N ALA A 54 1.71 6.80 7.00
CA ALA A 54 2.48 5.59 7.29
C ALA A 54 2.10 4.42 6.36
N ALA A 55 0.79 4.21 6.13
CA ALA A 55 0.33 3.17 5.21
C ALA A 55 0.79 3.42 3.76
N LEU A 56 0.74 4.67 3.30
CA LEU A 56 1.24 5.07 1.98
C LEU A 56 2.75 4.87 1.86
N GLN A 57 3.51 5.23 2.90
CA GLN A 57 4.96 5.01 2.94
C GLN A 57 5.32 3.52 2.88
N ASN A 58 4.61 2.68 3.64
CA ASN A 58 4.77 1.22 3.59
C ASN A 58 4.50 0.68 2.18
N ARG A 59 3.39 1.11 1.56
CA ARG A 59 3.05 0.73 0.19
C ARG A 59 4.11 1.14 -0.82
N MET A 60 4.60 2.38 -0.77
CA MET A 60 5.67 2.84 -1.65
C MET A 60 6.97 2.04 -1.47
N ALA A 61 7.28 1.60 -0.25
CA ALA A 61 8.45 0.74 -0.02
C ALA A 61 8.29 -0.61 -0.74
N ILE A 62 7.11 -1.23 -0.63
CA ILE A 62 6.81 -2.49 -1.34
C ILE A 62 6.85 -2.30 -2.86
N ASP A 63 6.30 -1.20 -3.38
CA ASP A 63 6.34 -0.90 -4.82
C ASP A 63 7.80 -0.77 -5.31
N ARG A 64 8.71 -0.16 -4.52
CA ARG A 64 10.15 -0.10 -4.84
C ARG A 64 10.79 -1.49 -4.87
N ASP A 65 10.46 -2.35 -3.91
CA ASP A 65 10.99 -3.71 -3.85
C ASP A 65 10.49 -4.56 -5.04
N MET A 66 9.23 -4.39 -5.46
CA MET A 66 8.69 -5.02 -6.66
C MET A 66 9.40 -4.56 -7.93
N ILE A 67 9.67 -3.25 -8.06
CA ILE A 67 10.43 -2.70 -9.20
C ILE A 67 11.84 -3.30 -9.23
N ALA A 68 12.51 -3.39 -8.08
CA ALA A 68 13.84 -4.00 -8.00
C ALA A 68 13.81 -5.48 -8.43
N LEU A 69 12.81 -6.25 -7.97
CA LEU A 69 12.64 -7.65 -8.37
C LEU A 69 12.43 -7.79 -9.89
N ILE A 70 11.64 -6.90 -10.49
CA ILE A 70 11.42 -6.88 -11.95
C ILE A 70 12.72 -6.56 -12.69
N GLN A 71 13.50 -5.57 -12.21
CA GLN A 71 14.80 -5.22 -12.80
C GLN A 71 15.80 -6.38 -12.72
N GLU A 72 15.84 -7.11 -11.60
CA GLU A 72 16.65 -8.32 -11.45
C GLU A 72 16.25 -9.42 -12.46
N ALA A 73 14.94 -9.61 -12.67
CA ALA A 73 14.43 -10.58 -13.66
C ALA A 73 14.89 -10.23 -15.09
N PHE A 74 14.86 -8.95 -15.46
CA PHE A 74 15.35 -8.48 -16.75
C PHE A 74 16.88 -8.61 -16.87
N ALA A 75 17.64 -8.24 -15.84
CA ALA A 75 19.09 -8.32 -15.84
C ALA A 75 19.61 -9.77 -15.93
N SER A 76 18.87 -10.74 -15.38
CA SER A 76 19.19 -12.17 -15.47
C SER A 76 18.79 -12.82 -16.80
N GLY A 77 18.25 -12.05 -17.76
CA GLY A 77 17.78 -12.56 -19.05
C GLY A 77 16.63 -13.57 -18.92
N GLY A 78 15.81 -13.46 -17.88
CA GLY A 78 14.71 -14.40 -17.60
C GLY A 78 15.15 -15.75 -17.02
N LYS A 79 16.46 -15.99 -16.79
CA LYS A 79 16.96 -17.26 -16.25
C LYS A 79 16.65 -17.48 -14.76
N GLY A 80 16.20 -16.44 -14.05
CA GLY A 80 15.74 -16.53 -12.66
C GLY A 80 14.27 -16.92 -12.48
N LEU A 81 13.52 -17.15 -13.57
CA LEU A 81 12.09 -17.50 -13.54
C LEU A 81 11.83 -19.02 -13.43
N GLY A 82 12.89 -19.84 -13.37
CA GLY A 82 12.85 -21.30 -13.28
C GLY A 82 12.93 -21.83 -11.86
#